data_AF-A0A497QJU6-F1
#
_entry.id   AF-A0A497QJU6-F1
#
_cell.length_a   1.000
_cell.length_b   1.000
_cell.length_c   1.000
_cell.angle_alpha   90.00
_cell.angle_beta   90.00
_cell.angle_gamma   90.00
#
_symmetry.space_group_name_H-M   'P 1'
#
loop_
_entity.id
_entity.type
_entity.pdbx_description
1 polymer ?
#
loop_
_entity_poly.entity_id
_entity_poly.type
_entity_poly.pdbx_seq_one_letter_code
_entity_poly.pdbx_strand_id
1 'polypeptide(L)'
;MASKRGRPKKAPDIKELLNKYIPTADIFNDDEKKMYDGLVSVYLEDFDAGQLTANDMDDIISIAMNRVLEIRLLKTTKDNPDRQLDASAAIERLRKQTDKLKDSLAARRKDRIDPKKYSGFSIVDLAIAFDSNKKQELLDRSLKMKQEEDEVFKKQGDLLVGNRLDEDAQILKDDS
;
A
#
# COMPACT_ATOMS: atom_id res chain seq x y z
N MET A 1 20.44 29.12 -36.65
CA MET A 1 20.62 27.73 -36.20
C MET A 1 19.76 27.50 -34.96
N ALA A 2 18.65 26.77 -35.07
CA ALA A 2 17.74 26.51 -33.94
C ALA A 2 18.29 25.36 -33.09
N SER A 3 18.68 25.64 -31.84
CA SER A 3 19.10 24.57 -30.92
C SER A 3 17.89 23.73 -30.54
N LYS A 4 17.83 22.50 -31.05
CA LYS A 4 16.93 21.46 -30.55
C LYS A 4 17.31 21.16 -29.09
N ARG A 5 16.72 21.88 -28.13
CA ARG A 5 16.72 21.50 -26.71
C ARG A 5 15.82 20.28 -26.55
N GLY A 6 16.33 19.12 -26.95
CA GLY A 6 15.69 17.84 -26.71
C GLY A 6 15.67 17.55 -25.21
N ARG A 7 14.49 17.14 -24.71
CA ARG A 7 14.30 16.62 -23.36
C ARG A 7 15.36 15.53 -23.09
N PRO A 8 16.06 15.53 -21.95
CA PRO A 8 17.09 14.53 -21.65
C PRO A 8 16.51 13.12 -21.74
N LYS A 9 17.22 12.21 -22.43
CA LYS A 9 16.79 10.82 -22.72
C LYS A 9 16.65 9.93 -21.47
N LYS A 10 17.17 10.38 -20.33
CA LYS A 10 16.87 9.84 -19.00
C LYS A 10 16.33 11.00 -18.19
N ALA A 11 15.05 10.94 -17.83
CA ALA A 11 14.54 11.84 -16.81
C ALA A 11 15.40 11.64 -15.56
N PRO A 12 15.95 12.71 -14.96
CA PRO A 12 16.62 12.57 -13.68
C PRO A 12 15.64 11.96 -12.69
N ASP A 13 16.10 11.05 -11.84
CA ASP A 13 15.25 10.56 -10.77
C ASP A 13 14.81 11.77 -9.94
N ILE A 14 13.50 11.88 -9.69
CA ILE A 14 12.90 13.03 -9.02
C ILE A 14 13.55 13.20 -7.64
N LYS A 15 13.98 12.07 -7.05
CA LYS A 15 14.79 12.00 -5.83
C LYS A 15 16.11 12.77 -5.92
N GLU A 16 16.84 12.64 -7.03
CA GLU A 16 18.12 13.33 -7.23
C GLU A 16 17.94 14.84 -7.45
N LEU A 17 16.84 15.24 -8.10
CA LEU A 17 16.52 16.65 -8.29
C LEU A 17 16.14 17.30 -6.96
N LEU A 18 15.27 16.66 -6.18
CA LEU A 18 14.83 17.19 -4.89
C LEU A 18 16.00 17.36 -3.91
N ASN A 19 16.90 16.38 -3.84
CA ASN A 19 18.11 16.47 -3.01
C ASN A 19 19.12 17.52 -3.47
N LYS A 20 19.06 17.96 -4.73
CA LYS A 20 19.97 18.96 -5.31
C LYS A 20 19.46 20.39 -5.17
N TYR A 21 18.14 20.59 -5.17
CA TYR A 21 17.53 21.92 -5.14
C TYR A 21 17.04 22.36 -3.75
N ILE A 22 16.81 21.42 -2.83
CA ILE A 22 16.41 21.73 -1.47
C ILE A 22 17.67 21.72 -0.60
N PRO A 23 18.04 22.83 0.05
CA PRO A 23 19.15 22.86 1.00
C PRO A 23 18.75 22.13 2.30
N THR A 24 18.58 20.81 2.24
CA THR A 24 18.21 19.97 3.39
C THR A 24 19.34 19.85 4.41
N ALA A 25 20.59 20.03 3.98
CA ALA A 25 21.78 19.93 4.83
C ALA A 25 21.89 21.06 5.87
N ASP A 26 21.35 22.24 5.59
CA ASP A 26 21.38 23.38 6.52
C ASP A 26 20.17 23.40 7.47
N ILE A 27 19.11 22.68 7.13
CA ILE A 27 17.82 22.72 7.84
C ILE A 27 17.66 21.53 8.79
N PHE A 28 18.18 20.35 8.44
CA PHE A 28 17.97 19.10 9.16
C PHE A 28 19.27 18.47 9.67
N ASN A 29 19.20 17.89 10.87
CA ASN A 29 20.25 16.97 11.34
C ASN A 29 20.21 15.67 10.52
N ASP A 30 21.28 14.87 10.55
CA ASP A 30 21.39 13.64 9.76
C ASP A 30 20.20 12.66 9.97
N ASP A 31 19.73 12.52 11.21
CA ASP A 31 18.58 11.67 11.53
C ASP A 31 17.26 12.24 11.02
N GLU A 32 17.11 13.56 11.06
CA GLU A 32 15.93 14.26 10.55
C GLU A 32 15.90 14.26 9.03
N LYS A 33 17.07 14.33 8.39
CA LYS A 33 17.24 14.22 6.95
C LYS A 33 16.84 12.84 6.45
N LYS A 34 17.28 11.77 7.13
CA LYS A 34 16.82 10.39 6.82
C LYS A 34 15.30 10.27 6.90
N MET A 35 14.69 10.89 7.93
CA MET A 35 13.24 10.90 8.08
C MET A 35 12.55 11.68 6.96
N TYR A 36 13.07 12.86 6.61
CA TYR A 36 12.58 13.68 5.51
C TYR A 36 12.63 12.91 4.18
N ASP A 37 13.79 12.35 3.83
CA ASP A 37 13.99 11.60 2.59
C ASP A 37 13.08 10.35 2.51
N GLY A 38 12.87 9.69 3.65
CA GLY A 38 11.94 8.57 3.78
C GLY A 38 10.49 8.99 3.55
N LEU A 39 10.03 10.09 4.17
CA LEU A 39 8.68 10.60 3.99
C LEU A 39 8.43 11.03 2.55
N VAL A 40 9.36 11.77 1.94
CA VAL A 40 9.26 12.18 0.53
C VAL A 40 9.19 10.94 -0.37
N SER A 41 10.01 9.92 -0.12
CA SER A 41 9.99 8.68 -0.90
C SER A 41 8.64 7.97 -0.82
N VAL A 42 8.07 7.81 0.37
CA VAL A 42 6.75 7.18 0.56
C VAL A 42 5.66 7.98 -0.17
N TYR A 43 5.66 9.30 -0.07
CA TYR A 43 4.67 10.12 -0.76
C TYR A 43 4.84 10.09 -2.28
N LEU A 44 6.07 9.96 -2.79
CA LEU A 44 6.34 9.84 -4.22
C LEU A 44 6.00 8.46 -4.79
N GLU A 45 6.09 7.39 -4.00
CA GLU A 45 5.67 6.04 -4.41
C GLU A 45 4.19 5.97 -4.79
N ASP A 46 3.37 6.83 -4.19
CA ASP A 46 1.95 6.96 -4.53
C ASP A 46 1.69 7.65 -5.88
N PHE A 47 2.72 8.13 -6.60
CA PHE A 47 2.57 8.82 -7.88
C PHE A 47 3.20 8.06 -9.04
N ASP A 48 2.43 7.92 -10.12
CA ASP A 48 2.98 7.58 -11.43
C ASP A 48 3.88 8.73 -11.93
N ALA A 49 5.05 8.40 -12.46
CA ALA A 49 6.04 9.38 -12.95
C ALA A 49 5.52 10.36 -14.03
N GLY A 50 4.38 10.06 -14.66
CA GLY A 50 3.71 10.92 -15.65
C GLY A 50 2.65 11.87 -15.07
N GLN A 51 2.25 11.69 -13.80
CA GLN A 51 1.16 12.44 -13.18
C GLN A 51 1.64 13.47 -12.15
N LEU A 52 2.91 13.40 -11.76
CA LEU A 52 3.51 14.31 -10.78
C LEU A 52 3.70 15.70 -11.40
N THR A 53 3.04 16.71 -10.83
CA THR A 53 3.23 18.11 -11.21
C THR A 53 4.17 18.83 -10.26
N ALA A 54 4.72 19.97 -10.69
CA ALA A 54 5.56 20.81 -9.83
C ALA A 54 4.86 21.18 -8.50
N ASN A 55 3.58 21.54 -8.57
CA ASN A 55 2.79 21.88 -7.39
C ASN A 55 2.60 20.68 -6.43
N ASP A 56 2.53 19.45 -6.95
CA ASP A 56 2.45 18.27 -6.09
C ASP A 56 3.79 18.00 -5.40
N MET A 57 4.90 18.21 -6.11
CA MET A 57 6.23 18.09 -5.52
C MET A 57 6.39 19.11 -4.38
N ASP A 58 6.03 20.37 -4.61
CA ASP A 58 6.11 21.42 -3.60
C ASP A 58 5.26 21.11 -2.36
N ASP A 59 4.04 20.57 -2.56
CA ASP A 59 3.17 20.17 -1.47
C ASP A 59 3.73 18.98 -0.70
N ILE A 60 4.27 17.96 -1.38
CA ILE A 60 4.88 16.77 -0.74
C ILE A 60 6.11 17.16 0.08
N ILE A 61 6.98 18.00 -0.47
CA ILE A 61 8.15 18.57 0.23
C ILE A 61 7.69 19.31 1.49
N SER A 62 6.68 20.16 1.36
CA SER A 62 6.16 20.97 2.47
C SER A 62 5.52 20.09 3.55
N ILE A 63 4.78 19.04 3.17
CA ILE A 63 4.20 18.06 4.10
C ILE A 63 5.32 17.33 4.86
N ALA A 64 6.34 16.82 4.15
CA ALA A 64 7.45 16.11 4.75
C ALA A 64 8.25 17.02 5.72
N MET A 65 8.52 18.27 5.32
CA MET A 65 9.21 19.26 6.14
C MET A 65 8.41 19.61 7.40
N ASN A 66 7.10 19.88 7.28
CA ASN A 66 6.24 20.19 8.43
C ASN A 66 6.22 19.05 9.44
N ARG A 67 6.22 17.80 8.96
CA ARG A 67 6.21 16.62 9.84
C ARG A 67 7.51 16.46 10.62
N VAL A 68 8.65 16.71 9.98
CA VAL A 68 9.97 16.68 10.65
C VAL A 68 10.07 17.81 11.68
N LEU A 69 9.62 19.02 11.34
CA LEU A 69 9.61 20.15 12.26
C LEU A 69 8.67 19.94 13.46
N GLU A 70 7.51 19.31 13.25
CA GLU A 70 6.60 18.91 14.33
C GLU A 70 7.30 17.97 15.32
N ILE A 71 7.98 16.94 14.81
CA ILE A 71 8.72 15.99 15.64
C ILE A 71 9.87 16.68 16.38
N ARG A 72 10.58 17.60 15.73
CA ARG A 72 11.62 18.41 16.36
C ARG A 72 11.06 19.21 17.53
N LEU A 73 9.95 19.94 17.32
CA LEU A 73 9.30 20.72 18.37
C LEU A 73 8.92 19.83 19.55
N LEU A 74 8.27 18.69 19.30
CA LEU A 74 7.90 17.71 20.32
C LEU A 74 9.10 17.19 21.12
N LYS A 75 10.23 16.92 20.45
CA LYS A 75 11.48 16.51 21.13
C LYS A 75 12.04 17.63 22.00
N THR A 76 12.05 18.86 21.51
CA THR A 76 12.64 20.02 22.22
C THR A 76 11.82 20.47 23.43
N THR A 77 10.51 20.22 23.45
CA THR A 77 9.62 20.65 24.55
C THR A 77 9.27 19.53 25.52
N LYS A 78 9.82 18.33 25.36
CA LYS A 78 9.53 17.17 26.21
C LYS A 78 9.78 17.46 27.69
N ASP A 79 10.85 18.20 28.00
CA ASP A 79 11.31 18.41 29.37
C ASP A 79 11.06 19.85 29.89
N ASN A 80 10.33 20.69 29.14
CA ASN A 80 10.06 22.07 29.53
C ASN A 80 8.57 22.44 29.37
N PRO A 81 7.78 22.43 30.48
CA PRO A 81 6.33 22.66 30.44
C PRO A 81 5.95 24.07 30.00
N ASP A 82 6.74 25.10 30.31
CA ASP A 82 6.45 26.48 29.89
C ASP A 82 6.51 26.61 28.35
N ARG A 83 7.46 25.90 27.72
CA ARG A 83 7.60 25.87 26.25
C ARG A 83 6.59 24.95 25.58
N GLN A 84 5.93 24.05 26.32
CA GLN A 84 4.94 23.13 25.73
C GLN A 84 3.71 23.87 25.22
N LEU A 85 3.27 24.95 25.88
CA LEU A 85 2.12 25.74 25.41
C LEU A 85 2.42 26.43 24.08
N ASP A 86 3.57 27.11 23.98
CA ASP A 86 3.98 27.79 22.75
C ASP A 86 4.24 26.80 21.62
N ALA A 87 4.90 25.68 21.91
CA ALA A 87 5.12 24.63 20.92
C ALA A 87 3.83 23.96 20.48
N SER A 88 2.84 23.80 21.38
CA SER A 88 1.52 23.26 21.01
C SER A 88 0.81 24.16 20.00
N ALA A 89 0.85 25.48 20.21
CA ALA A 89 0.28 26.44 19.25
C ALA A 89 1.00 26.41 17.89
N ALA A 90 2.34 26.29 17.90
CA ALA A 90 3.12 26.15 16.67
C ALA A 90 2.81 24.83 15.93
N ILE A 91 2.72 23.71 16.67
CA ILE A 91 2.34 22.40 16.14
C ILE A 91 0.95 22.44 15.53
N GLU A 92 -0.03 23.08 16.18
CA GLU A 92 -1.38 23.20 15.65
C GLU A 92 -1.40 23.97 14.32
N ARG A 93 -0.61 25.04 14.20
CA ARG A 93 -0.46 25.78 12.94
C ARG A 93 0.16 24.90 11.85
N LEU A 94 1.22 24.16 12.16
CA LEU A 94 1.85 23.22 11.23
C LEU A 94 0.88 22.12 10.78
N ARG A 95 0.06 21.58 11.68
CA ARG A 95 -0.97 20.59 11.35
C ARG A 95 -2.02 21.17 10.42
N LYS A 96 -2.58 22.34 10.73
CA LYS A 96 -3.57 23.01 9.88
C LYS A 96 -3.02 23.31 8.48
N GLN A 97 -1.75 23.74 8.37
CA GLN A 97 -1.10 23.94 7.08
C GLN A 97 -0.93 22.61 6.33
N THR A 98 -0.50 21.57 7.03
CA THR A 98 -0.33 20.22 6.48
C THR A 98 -1.64 19.66 5.96
N ASP A 99 -2.75 19.83 6.70
CA ASP A 99 -4.07 19.36 6.30
C ASP A 99 -4.56 20.08 5.04
N LYS A 100 -4.36 21.40 4.95
CA LYS A 100 -4.66 22.17 3.72
C LYS A 100 -3.86 21.69 2.51
N LEU A 101 -2.58 21.37 2.69
CA LEU A 101 -1.73 20.84 1.61
C LEU A 101 -2.21 19.44 1.17
N LYS A 102 -2.58 18.58 2.13
CA LYS A 102 -3.15 17.26 1.84
C LYS A 102 -4.49 17.37 1.11
N ASP A 103 -5.37 18.27 1.53
CA ASP A 103 -6.66 18.51 0.88
C ASP A 103 -6.46 19.04 -0.54
N SER A 104 -5.51 19.95 -0.73
CA SER A 104 -5.16 20.46 -2.07
C SER A 104 -4.62 19.36 -2.97
N LEU A 105 -3.72 18.51 -2.44
CA LEU A 105 -3.16 17.37 -3.15
C LEU A 105 -4.25 16.36 -3.52
N ALA A 106 -5.15 16.05 -2.59
CA ALA A 106 -6.26 15.14 -2.79
C ALA A 106 -7.29 15.68 -3.82
N ALA A 107 -7.62 16.97 -3.75
CA ALA A 107 -8.49 17.62 -4.72
C ALA A 107 -7.90 17.55 -6.14
N ARG A 108 -6.62 17.91 -6.31
CA ARG A 108 -5.96 17.80 -7.62
C ARG A 108 -5.80 16.37 -8.09
N ARG A 109 -5.64 15.41 -7.19
CA ARG A 109 -5.66 13.97 -7.53
C ARG A 109 -7.03 13.56 -8.04
N LYS A 110 -8.10 13.95 -7.34
CA LYS A 110 -9.48 13.68 -7.75
C LYS A 110 -9.82 14.29 -9.11
N ASP A 111 -9.40 15.52 -9.37
CA ASP A 111 -9.64 16.20 -10.66
C ASP A 111 -8.87 15.55 -11.83
N ARG A 112 -7.76 14.88 -11.55
CA ARG A 112 -6.95 14.14 -12.54
C ARG A 112 -7.44 12.71 -12.78
N ILE A 113 -8.28 12.16 -11.90
CA ILE A 113 -8.96 10.91 -12.16
C ILE A 113 -10.02 11.20 -13.21
N ASP A 114 -9.71 10.89 -14.46
CA ASP A 114 -10.64 11.05 -15.57
C ASP A 114 -11.87 10.15 -15.31
N PRO A 115 -13.08 10.73 -15.10
CA PRO A 115 -14.28 9.94 -14.88
C PRO A 115 -14.60 9.05 -16.09
N LYS A 116 -14.07 9.36 -17.28
CA LYS A 116 -14.20 8.50 -18.47
C LYS A 116 -13.37 7.23 -18.42
N LYS A 117 -12.30 7.18 -17.60
CA LYS A 117 -11.52 5.96 -17.39
C LYS A 117 -12.31 4.90 -16.61
N TYR A 118 -13.35 5.32 -15.88
CA TYR A 118 -14.28 4.45 -15.15
C TYR A 118 -15.73 4.53 -15.66
N SER A 119 -16.05 5.39 -16.63
CA SER A 119 -17.39 5.46 -17.23
C SER A 119 -17.71 4.25 -18.12
N GLY A 120 -16.76 3.32 -18.29
CA GLY A 120 -16.97 2.02 -18.91
C GLY A 120 -17.23 0.88 -17.93
N PHE A 121 -17.13 1.12 -16.61
CA PHE A 121 -17.58 0.16 -15.60
C PHE A 121 -19.03 0.51 -15.23
N SER A 122 -19.97 -0.17 -15.87
CA SER A 122 -21.37 -0.13 -15.44
C SER A 122 -21.50 -0.77 -14.06
N ILE A 123 -22.53 -0.39 -13.29
CA ILE A 123 -22.96 -1.13 -12.09
C ILE A 123 -23.16 -2.62 -12.43
N VAL A 124 -23.57 -2.90 -13.67
CA VAL A 124 -23.69 -4.25 -14.21
C VAL A 124 -22.34 -4.96 -14.30
N ASP A 125 -21.26 -4.29 -14.72
CA ASP A 125 -19.91 -4.88 -14.78
C ASP A 125 -19.35 -5.15 -13.38
N LEU A 126 -19.67 -4.29 -12.42
CA LEU A 126 -19.36 -4.49 -10.99
C LEU A 126 -20.11 -5.71 -10.41
N ALA A 127 -21.38 -5.89 -10.77
CA ALA A 127 -22.15 -7.07 -10.39
C ALA A 127 -21.60 -8.34 -11.05
N ILE A 128 -21.23 -8.28 -12.34
CA ILE A 128 -20.60 -9.40 -13.06
C ILE A 128 -19.25 -9.75 -12.44
N ALA A 129 -18.43 -8.76 -12.10
CA ALA A 129 -17.12 -8.97 -11.46
C ALA A 129 -17.26 -9.56 -10.05
N PHE A 130 -18.27 -9.13 -9.28
CA PHE A 130 -18.57 -9.70 -7.98
C PHE A 130 -19.05 -11.16 -8.10
N ASP A 131 -19.94 -11.44 -9.05
CA ASP A 131 -20.41 -12.80 -9.32
C ASP A 131 -19.29 -13.70 -9.86
N SER A 132 -18.38 -13.19 -10.69
CA SER A 132 -17.24 -13.96 -11.18
C SER A 132 -16.27 -14.28 -10.05
N ASN A 133 -15.97 -13.33 -9.17
CA ASN A 133 -15.11 -13.57 -8.01
C ASN A 133 -15.74 -14.60 -7.05
N LYS A 134 -17.04 -14.50 -6.79
CA LYS A 134 -17.76 -15.46 -5.94
C LYS A 134 -17.81 -16.86 -6.57
N LYS A 135 -17.98 -16.96 -7.89
CA LYS A 135 -17.89 -18.23 -8.62
C LYS A 135 -16.47 -18.81 -8.56
N GLN A 136 -15.45 -17.98 -8.68
CA GLN A 136 -14.05 -18.41 -8.61
C GLN A 136 -13.69 -18.91 -7.21
N GLU A 137 -14.14 -18.21 -6.16
CA GLU A 137 -13.98 -18.65 -4.77
C GLU A 137 -14.68 -20.00 -4.51
N LEU A 138 -15.89 -20.20 -5.05
CA LEU A 138 -16.60 -21.47 -4.97
C LEU A 138 -15.90 -22.59 -5.74
N LEU A 139 -15.35 -22.29 -6.92
CA LEU A 139 -14.57 -23.25 -7.71
C LEU A 139 -13.30 -23.66 -6.97
N ASP A 140 -12.55 -22.72 -6.42
CA ASP A 140 -11.34 -23.00 -5.64
C ASP A 140 -11.66 -23.84 -4.40
N ARG A 141 -12.79 -23.56 -3.73
CA ARG A 141 -13.25 -24.37 -2.59
C ARG A 141 -13.65 -25.78 -3.01
N SER A 142 -14.32 -25.94 -4.15
CA SER A 142 -14.65 -27.26 -4.70
C SER A 142 -13.40 -28.04 -5.12
N LEU A 143 -12.40 -27.37 -5.68
CA LEU A 143 -11.13 -27.98 -6.09
C LEU A 143 -10.35 -28.48 -4.87
N LYS A 144 -10.31 -27.69 -3.79
CA LYS A 144 -9.73 -28.12 -2.51
C LYS A 144 -10.46 -29.31 -1.92
N MET A 145 -11.79 -29.28 -1.88
CA MET A 145 -12.57 -30.43 -1.38
C MET A 145 -12.33 -31.70 -2.20
N LYS A 146 -12.23 -31.60 -3.54
CA LYS A 146 -11.86 -32.75 -4.39
C LYS A 146 -10.46 -33.27 -4.12
N GLN A 147 -9.48 -32.39 -3.92
CA GLN A 147 -8.12 -32.80 -3.58
C GLN A 147 -8.07 -33.48 -2.21
N GLU A 148 -8.81 -32.97 -1.23
CA GLU A 148 -8.96 -33.60 0.09
C GLU A 148 -9.68 -34.96 -0.02
N GLU A 149 -10.73 -35.08 -0.83
CA GLU A 149 -11.40 -36.35 -1.12
C GLU A 149 -10.47 -37.35 -1.80
N ASP A 150 -9.68 -36.94 -2.79
CA ASP A 150 -8.71 -37.81 -3.47
C ASP A 150 -7.59 -38.25 -2.53
N GLU A 151 -7.15 -37.38 -1.62
CA GLU A 151 -6.20 -37.73 -0.56
C GLU A 151 -6.80 -38.70 0.45
N VAL A 152 -8.05 -38.50 0.85
CA VAL A 152 -8.79 -39.40 1.74
C VAL A 152 -9.05 -40.74 1.04
N PHE A 153 -9.39 -40.77 -0.25
CA PHE A 153 -9.57 -41.99 -1.04
C PHE A 153 -8.25 -42.75 -1.22
N LYS A 154 -7.12 -42.05 -1.44
CA LYS A 154 -5.80 -42.69 -1.47
C LYS A 154 -5.43 -43.27 -0.10
N LYS A 155 -5.67 -42.51 0.98
CA LYS A 155 -5.45 -42.98 2.36
C LYS A 155 -6.40 -44.12 2.75
N GLN A 156 -7.65 -44.10 2.27
CA GLN A 156 -8.64 -45.16 2.47
C GLN A 156 -8.39 -46.38 1.56
N GLY A 157 -7.80 -46.20 0.38
CA GLY A 157 -7.37 -47.31 -0.48
C GLY A 157 -6.32 -48.20 0.19
N ASP A 158 -5.46 -47.61 1.03
CA ASP A 158 -4.52 -48.34 1.89
C ASP A 158 -5.18 -48.91 3.17
N LEU A 159 -6.34 -48.37 3.62
CA LEU A 159 -7.07 -48.82 4.81
C LEU A 159 -8.26 -49.75 4.51
N LEU A 160 -8.70 -49.89 3.25
CA LEU A 160 -9.73 -50.82 2.79
C LEU A 160 -9.17 -52.24 2.55
N VAL A 161 -8.21 -52.64 3.38
CA VAL A 161 -7.92 -54.03 3.71
C VAL A 161 -8.53 -54.34 5.10
N GLY A 162 -9.79 -53.99 5.32
CA GLY A 162 -10.59 -54.47 6.45
C GLY A 162 -11.84 -55.16 5.88
N ASN A 163 -12.17 -56.43 6.15
CA ASN A 163 -11.78 -57.36 7.20
C ASN A 163 -11.43 -58.73 6.59
N ARG A 164 -10.27 -58.85 5.94
CA ARG A 164 -9.82 -60.16 5.42
C ARG A 164 -9.14 -61.04 6.49
N LEU A 165 -8.87 -60.47 7.67
CA LEU A 165 -8.15 -61.09 8.77
C LEU A 165 -8.91 -61.00 10.11
N ASP A 166 -10.21 -60.70 10.11
CA ASP A 166 -11.02 -60.92 11.32
C ASP A 166 -11.20 -62.43 11.53
N GLU A 167 -10.70 -62.94 12.65
CA GLU A 167 -10.89 -64.35 13.07
C GLU A 167 -12.38 -64.71 13.23
N ASP A 168 -13.24 -63.72 13.41
CA ASP A 168 -14.70 -63.89 13.52
C ASP A 168 -15.37 -64.31 12.20
N ALA A 169 -14.71 -64.12 11.05
CA ALA A 169 -15.26 -64.51 9.74
C ALA A 169 -15.14 -66.03 9.45
N GLN A 170 -14.40 -66.79 10.27
CA GLN A 170 -14.22 -68.24 10.07
C GLN A 170 -15.22 -69.11 10.82
N ILE A 171 -15.97 -68.56 11.78
CA ILE A 171 -16.90 -69.37 12.60
C ILE A 171 -18.19 -69.73 11.84
N LEU A 172 -18.55 -69.01 10.77
CA LEU A 172 -19.76 -69.27 9.99
C LEU A 172 -19.61 -70.30 8.86
N LYS A 173 -18.47 -70.99 8.74
CA LYS A 173 -18.23 -71.97 7.66
C LYS A 173 -18.15 -73.43 8.10
N ASP A 174 -18.14 -73.73 9.40
CA ASP A 174 -18.02 -75.12 9.89
C ASP A 174 -19.32 -75.74 10.41
N ASP A 175 -20.47 -75.04 10.32
CA ASP A 175 -21.79 -75.61 10.65
C ASP A 175 -22.71 -75.72 9.40
N SER A 176 -22.26 -76.44 8.37
CA SER A 176 -23.11 -76.86 7.23
C SER A 176 -22.72 -78.23 6.69
#